data_AF-A0A4U1BC90-F1
#
_entry.id   AF-A0A4U1BC90-F1
#
_cell.length_a   1.000
_cell.length_b   1.000
_cell.length_c   1.000
_cell.angle_alpha   90.00
_cell.angle_beta   90.00
_cell.angle_gamma   90.00
#
_symmetry.space_group_name_H-M   'P 1'
#
loop_
_entity.id
_entity.type
_entity.pdbx_description
1 polymer ?
#
loop_
_entity_poly.entity_id
_entity_poly.type
_entity_poly.pdbx_seq_one_letter_code
_entity_poly.pdbx_strand_id
1 'polypeptide(L)' 'MRLGILGLSALLALVGCGEPEATWVHDTKDNQAFMADRDSCNRRTDDSQANFKERFAVCMQAAGWRLESH' A
#
# COMPACT_ATOMS: atom_id res chain seq x y z
N MET A 1 -49.55 -14.77 -8.92
CA MET A 1 -48.19 -14.32 -9.26
C MET A 1 -47.94 -13.01 -8.51
N ARG A 2 -47.17 -13.05 -7.41
CA ARG A 2 -46.72 -11.87 -6.67
C ARG A 2 -45.20 -11.94 -6.61
N LEU A 3 -44.54 -11.38 -7.62
CA LEU A 3 -43.09 -11.13 -7.56
C LEU A 3 -42.89 -9.95 -6.61
N GLY A 4 -42.59 -10.28 -5.35
CA GLY A 4 -42.24 -9.35 -4.31
C GLY A 4 -40.84 -8.80 -4.53
N ILE A 5 -40.79 -7.48 -4.58
CA ILE A 5 -39.64 -6.59 -4.54
C ILE A 5 -38.76 -6.98 -3.35
N LEU A 6 -37.71 -7.77 -3.59
CA LEU A 6 -36.68 -8.09 -2.59
C LEU A 6 -35.32 -7.95 -3.25
N GLY A 7 -34.49 -7.07 -2.70
CA GLY A 7 -33.04 -7.18 -2.85
C GLY A 7 -32.30 -6.04 -3.54
N LEU A 8 -32.92 -4.86 -3.74
CA LEU A 8 -32.25 -3.68 -4.33
C LEU A 8 -31.25 -2.97 -3.36
N SER A 9 -30.61 -3.71 -2.45
CA SER A 9 -29.73 -3.16 -1.41
C SER A 9 -28.31 -3.74 -1.41
N ALA A 10 -27.98 -4.67 -2.31
CA ALA A 10 -26.70 -5.39 -2.27
C ALA A 10 -25.58 -4.80 -3.16
N LEU A 11 -25.81 -3.69 -3.87
CA LEU A 11 -24.83 -3.14 -4.83
C LEU A 11 -23.92 -2.05 -4.25
N LEU A 12 -24.10 -1.63 -2.99
CA LEU A 12 -23.33 -0.55 -2.37
C LEU A 12 -22.13 -1.01 -1.52
N ALA A 13 -21.85 -2.32 -1.44
CA ALA A 13 -20.79 -2.87 -0.59
C ALA A 13 -19.45 -3.15 -1.32
N LEU A 14 -19.30 -2.80 -2.60
CA LEU A 14 -18.11 -3.13 -3.41
C LEU A 14 -17.28 -1.94 -3.89
N VAL A 15 -17.65 -0.70 -3.52
CA VAL A 15 -16.70 0.42 -3.57
C VAL A 15 -15.82 0.37 -2.31
N GLY A 16 -15.05 -0.71 -2.19
CA GLY A 16 -13.80 -0.62 -1.45
C GLY A 16 -13.00 0.47 -2.15
N CYS A 17 -12.63 1.52 -1.42
CA CYS A 17 -11.62 2.47 -1.85
C CYS A 17 -10.31 1.70 -2.00
N GLY A 18 -10.17 0.96 -3.09
CA GLY A 18 -8.94 0.26 -3.46
C GLY A 18 -7.94 1.33 -3.84
N GLU A 19 -7.15 1.76 -2.86
CA GLU A 19 -5.93 2.49 -3.19
C GLU A 19 -5.15 1.63 -4.19
N PRO A 20 -4.65 2.21 -5.29
CA PRO A 20 -3.92 1.46 -6.31
C PRO A 20 -2.80 0.65 -5.65
N GLU A 21 -2.62 -0.60 -6.10
CA GLU A 21 -1.57 -1.46 -5.56
C GLU A 21 -0.22 -0.83 -5.90
N ALA A 22 0.41 -0.22 -4.89
CA ALA A 22 1.71 0.42 -5.03
C ALA A 22 2.80 -0.61 -4.68
N THR A 23 3.67 -0.88 -5.64
CA THR A 23 4.77 -1.84 -5.50
C THR A 23 6.11 -1.12 -5.46
N TRP A 24 6.99 -1.55 -4.56
CA TRP A 24 8.36 -1.05 -4.51
C TRP A 24 9.23 -1.83 -5.49
N VAL A 25 9.90 -1.11 -6.40
CA VAL A 25 10.79 -1.70 -7.40
C VAL A 25 12.21 -1.16 -7.26
N HIS A 26 13.18 -1.97 -7.64
CA HIS A 26 14.59 -1.61 -7.69
C HIS A 26 15.26 -2.37 -8.84
N ASP A 27 16.13 -1.71 -9.60
CA ASP A 27 16.67 -2.27 -10.85
C ASP A 27 17.65 -3.44 -10.61
N THR A 28 18.30 -3.48 -9.44
CA THR A 28 19.36 -4.45 -9.12
C THR A 28 19.21 -5.20 -7.80
N LYS A 29 18.18 -4.91 -6.99
CA LYS A 29 17.99 -5.50 -5.66
C LYS A 29 16.82 -6.47 -5.69
N ASP A 30 16.94 -7.56 -4.97
CA ASP A 30 15.92 -8.59 -4.87
C ASP A 30 15.00 -8.37 -3.65
N ASN A 31 14.09 -9.32 -3.43
CA ASN A 31 13.16 -9.28 -2.31
C ASN A 31 13.85 -9.42 -0.94
N GLN A 32 15.01 -10.06 -0.85
CA GLN A 32 15.73 -10.15 0.41
C GLN A 32 16.31 -8.79 0.81
N ALA A 33 16.90 -8.08 -0.16
CA ALA A 33 17.36 -6.71 0.02
C ALA A 33 16.20 -5.76 0.34
N PHE A 34 15.02 -5.95 -0.28
CA PHE A 34 13.81 -5.19 0.05
C PHE A 34 13.46 -5.32 1.54
N MET A 35 13.41 -6.55 2.06
CA MET A 35 13.05 -6.78 3.47
C MET A 35 14.05 -6.12 4.43
N ALA A 36 15.36 -6.18 4.11
CA ALA A 36 16.40 -5.54 4.92
C ALA A 36 16.26 -4.00 4.93
N ASP A 37 16.07 -3.37 3.76
CA ASP A 37 15.90 -1.92 3.65
C ASP A 37 14.59 -1.47 4.30
N ARG A 38 13.50 -2.21 4.10
CA ARG A 38 12.19 -1.97 4.73
C ARG A 38 12.29 -1.98 6.26
N ASP A 39 12.92 -3.01 6.83
CA ASP A 39 13.06 -3.15 8.27
C ASP A 39 14.01 -2.09 8.86
N SER A 40 15.02 -1.68 8.08
CA SER A 40 15.87 -0.53 8.43
C SER A 40 15.08 0.77 8.45
N CYS A 41 14.27 1.03 7.42
CA CYS A 41 13.44 2.22 7.33
C CYS A 41 12.38 2.27 8.42
N ASN A 42 11.65 1.17 8.68
CA ASN A 42 10.68 1.07 9.78
C ASN A 42 11.30 1.39 11.15
N ARG A 43 12.53 0.96 11.42
CA ARG A 43 13.21 1.33 12.69
C ARG A 43 13.59 2.80 12.77
N ARG A 44 13.84 3.46 11.64
CA ARG A 44 14.19 4.88 11.56
C ARG A 44 12.96 5.79 11.55
N THR A 45 11.84 5.28 11.05
CA THR A 45 10.57 5.99 10.93
C THR A 45 9.59 5.39 11.90
N ASP A 46 9.41 6.04 13.04
CA ASP A 46 8.34 5.75 14.00
C ASP A 46 6.97 5.69 13.28
N ASP A 47 6.36 4.51 13.28
CA ASP A 47 5.11 4.18 12.57
C ASP A 47 3.86 4.70 13.29
N SER A 48 4.01 5.17 14.52
CA SER A 48 2.94 5.84 15.27
C SER A 48 2.73 7.31 14.87
N GLN A 49 3.63 7.88 14.08
CA GLN A 49 3.59 9.30 13.69
C GLN A 49 2.66 9.54 12.49
N ALA A 50 1.95 10.67 12.50
CA ALA A 50 1.01 11.05 11.43
C ALA A 50 1.66 11.17 10.03
N ASN A 51 2.97 11.40 9.96
CA ASN A 51 3.73 11.51 8.71
C ASN A 51 4.58 10.26 8.40
N PHE A 52 4.28 9.12 9.01
CA PHE A 52 5.03 7.88 8.81
C PHE A 52 5.17 7.51 7.34
N LYS A 53 4.06 7.44 6.58
CA LYS A 53 4.07 7.02 5.17
C LYS A 53 5.04 7.86 4.33
N GLU A 54 5.03 9.18 4.51
CA GLU A 54 5.88 10.12 3.77
C GLU A 54 7.36 9.96 4.16
N ARG A 55 7.65 9.84 5.46
CA ARG A 55 9.02 9.63 5.96
C ARG A 55 9.58 8.27 5.54
N PHE A 56 8.73 7.23 5.57
CA PHE A 56 9.08 5.89 5.13
C PHE A 56 9.40 5.89 3.63
N ALA A 57 8.57 6.54 2.82
CA ALA A 57 8.81 6.67 1.38
C ALA A 57 10.13 7.39 1.08
N VAL A 58 10.44 8.49 1.79
CA VAL A 58 11.73 9.18 1.66
C VAL A 58 12.91 8.27 2.00
N CYS A 59 12.78 7.45 3.05
CA CYS A 59 13.82 6.49 3.43
C CYS A 59 14.05 5.42 2.35
N MET A 60 12.97 4.84 1.82
CA MET A 60 13.04 3.83 0.76
C MET A 60 13.60 4.41 -0.54
N GLN A 61 13.22 5.62 -0.92
CA GLN A 61 13.78 6.34 -2.06
C GLN A 61 15.28 6.61 -1.90
N ALA A 62 15.72 7.00 -0.70
CA ALA A 62 17.14 7.17 -0.41
C ALA A 62 17.92 5.83 -0.47
N ALA A 63 17.26 4.71 -0.24
CA ALA A 63 17.81 3.37 -0.43
C ALA A 63 17.74 2.88 -1.90
N GLY A 64 17.25 3.70 -2.82
CA GLY A 64 17.19 3.43 -4.26
C GLY A 64 15.88 2.81 -4.75
N TRP A 65 14.89 2.59 -3.87
CA TRP A 65 13.62 2.00 -4.25
C TRP A 65 12.68 3.05 -4.87
N ARG A 66 11.96 2.67 -5.93
CA ARG A 66 10.91 3.49 -6.55
C ARG A 66 9.55 2.89 -6.23
N LEU A 67 8.57 3.75 -5.97
CA LEU A 67 7.18 3.33 -5.79
C LEU A 67 6.47 3.41 -7.14
N GLU A 68 5.99 2.29 -7.65
CA GLU A 68 5.20 2.21 -8.88
C GLU A 68 3.76 1.85 -8.52
N SER A 69 2.80 2.63 -9.02
CA SER A 69 1.38 2.35 -8.92
C SER A 69 0.90 1.64 -10.18
N HIS A 70 0.21 0.52 -10.04
CA HIS A 70 -0.33 -0.28 -11.13
C HIS A 70 -1.85 -0.25 -11.17
#